data_AF-A0A949WTZ9-F1
#
_entry.id   AF-A0A949WTZ9-F1
#
_cell.length_a   1.000
_cell.length_b   1.000
_cell.length_c   1.000
_cell.angle_alpha   90.00
_cell.angle_beta   90.00
_cell.angle_gamma   90.00
#
_symmetry.space_group_name_H-M   'P 1'
#
loop_
_entity.id
_entity.type
_entity.pdbx_description
1 polymer ?
#
loop_
_entity_poly.entity_id
_entity_poly.type
_entity_poly.pdbx_seq_one_letter_code
_entity_poly.pdbx_strand_id
1 'polypeptide(L)'
;MSNEKFEMQENIRRLVSRIIKHYRGKGPDCVKVQIEEKIITIHISGILSNLSEILVGEGADEVVKDYWRIMKPHLEKQFLDEAYKVVGKRFEYSWKIDNWKNSNRTITIFLKLIDNGSIRKKND
;
A
#
# COMPACT_ATOMS: atom_id res chain seq x y z
N MET A 1 18.71 8.89 11.65
CA MET A 1 17.27 8.62 11.52
C MET A 1 16.70 8.47 12.93
N SER A 2 15.58 9.12 13.26
CA SER A 2 14.96 8.93 14.58
C SER A 2 14.42 7.51 14.72
N ASN A 3 14.50 6.94 15.93
CA ASN A 3 14.06 5.57 16.22
C ASN A 3 12.59 5.34 15.83
N GLU A 4 11.74 6.34 16.09
CA GLU A 4 10.31 6.34 15.75
C GLU A 4 10.05 6.22 14.25
N LYS A 5 10.86 6.88 13.41
CA LYS A 5 10.71 6.80 11.94
C LYS A 5 11.01 5.39 11.44
N PHE A 6 12.04 4.76 12.00
CA PHE A 6 12.41 3.39 11.64
C PHE A 6 11.34 2.39 12.08
N GLU A 7 10.83 2.53 13.31
CA GLU A 7 9.75 1.69 13.83
C GLU A 7 8.48 1.83 12.98
N MET A 8 8.09 3.05 12.62
CA MET A 8 6.95 3.30 11.74
C MET A 8 7.12 2.65 10.36
N GLN A 9 8.31 2.78 9.74
CA GLN A 9 8.61 2.10 8.47
C GLN A 9 8.44 0.59 8.58
N GLU A 10 8.95 -0.01 9.66
CA GLU A 10 8.87 -1.45 9.88
C GLU A 10 7.44 -1.93 10.14
N ASN A 11 6.66 -1.18 10.92
CA ASN A 11 5.25 -1.47 11.15
C ASN A 11 4.44 -1.42 9.84
N ILE A 12 4.72 -0.44 8.98
CA ILE A 12 4.10 -0.36 7.65
C ILE A 12 4.54 -1.54 6.76
N ARG A 13 5.83 -1.90 6.76
CA ARG A 13 6.32 -3.08 5.99
C ARG A 13 5.60 -4.35 6.41
N ARG A 14 5.46 -4.59 7.72
CA ARG A 14 4.76 -5.76 8.27
C ARG A 14 3.29 -5.76 7.93
N LEU A 15 2.64 -4.60 8.02
CA LEU A 15 1.25 -4.42 7.63
C LEU A 15 1.03 -4.83 6.17
N VAL A 16 1.78 -4.23 5.25
CA VAL A 16 1.69 -4.50 3.81
C VAL A 16 1.97 -5.98 3.53
N SER A 17 3.02 -6.53 4.13
CA SER A 17 3.42 -7.92 3.90
C SER A 17 2.32 -8.91 4.33
N ARG A 18 1.67 -8.65 5.46
CA ARG A 18 0.55 -9.45 5.96
C ARG A 18 -0.67 -9.35 5.06
N ILE A 19 -1.05 -8.15 4.63
CA ILE A 19 -2.20 -7.96 3.72
C ILE A 19 -1.96 -8.70 2.42
N ILE A 20 -0.83 -8.48 1.75
CA ILE A 20 -0.53 -9.17 0.49
C ILE A 20 -0.50 -10.69 0.69
N LYS A 21 0.11 -11.18 1.79
CA LYS A 21 0.11 -12.61 2.10
C LYS A 21 -1.30 -13.19 2.28
N HIS A 22 -2.23 -12.45 2.88
CA HIS A 22 -3.60 -12.90 3.09
C HIS A 22 -4.33 -13.14 1.76
N TYR A 23 -4.20 -12.21 0.80
CA TYR A 23 -4.92 -12.30 -0.47
C TYR A 23 -4.19 -13.12 -1.56
N ARG A 24 -2.85 -13.17 -1.52
CA ARG A 24 -2.03 -13.92 -2.49
C ARG A 24 -1.68 -15.33 -2.02
N GLY A 25 -1.73 -15.60 -0.72
CA GLY A 25 -1.18 -16.81 -0.09
C GLY A 25 0.34 -16.76 0.17
N LYS A 26 1.06 -15.86 -0.51
CA LYS A 26 2.50 -15.57 -0.31
C LYS A 26 2.70 -14.07 -0.09
N GLY A 27 3.66 -13.68 0.75
CA GLY A 27 4.04 -12.27 0.93
C GLY A 27 4.54 -11.62 -0.37
N PRO A 28 4.66 -10.29 -0.40
CA PRO A 28 5.28 -9.58 -1.52
C PRO A 28 6.77 -9.95 -1.61
N ASP A 29 7.38 -9.72 -2.77
CA ASP A 29 8.81 -9.98 -2.95
C ASP A 29 9.65 -8.86 -2.31
N CYS A 30 9.17 -7.61 -2.34
CA CYS A 30 9.80 -6.50 -1.65
C CYS A 30 8.78 -5.44 -1.21
N VAL A 31 9.02 -4.85 -0.04
CA VAL A 31 8.30 -3.65 0.45
C VAL A 31 9.32 -2.58 0.84
N LYS A 32 9.34 -1.48 0.10
CA LYS A 32 10.16 -0.31 0.41
C LYS A 32 9.26 0.80 0.95
N VAL A 33 9.55 1.28 2.16
CA VAL A 33 8.85 2.40 2.78
C VAL A 33 9.81 3.57 2.91
N GLN A 34 9.43 4.71 2.34
CA GLN A 34 10.13 5.98 2.48
C GLN A 34 9.21 6.94 3.23
N ILE A 35 9.80 7.67 4.18
CA ILE A 35 9.07 8.67 4.96
C ILE A 35 9.87 9.97 4.82
N GLU A 36 9.27 10.98 4.23
CA GLU A 36 9.88 12.28 3.96
C GLU A 36 8.89 13.34 4.42
N GLU A 37 9.25 14.07 5.49
CA GLU A 37 8.39 15.05 6.13
C GLU A 37 7.00 14.49 6.50
N LYS A 38 5.97 14.83 5.72
CA LYS A 38 4.57 14.42 5.87
C LYS A 38 4.12 13.44 4.79
N ILE A 39 5.05 12.90 4.00
CA ILE A 39 4.74 11.98 2.91
C ILE A 39 5.34 10.62 3.24
N ILE A 40 4.49 9.60 3.22
CA ILE A 40 4.88 8.20 3.31
C ILE A 40 4.67 7.59 1.92
N THR A 41 5.73 7.09 1.32
CA THR A 41 5.69 6.40 0.03
C THR A 41 6.00 4.92 0.26
N ILE A 42 5.12 4.05 -0.22
CA ILE A 42 5.23 2.61 -0.08
C ILE A 42 5.30 2.00 -1.48
N HIS A 43 6.39 1.31 -1.78
CA HIS A 43 6.55 0.53 -3.01
C HIS A 43 6.47 -0.95 -2.69
N ILE A 44 5.67 -1.69 -3.46
CA ILE A 44 5.37 -3.10 -3.25
C ILE A 44 5.57 -3.84 -4.57
N SER A 45 6.47 -4.81 -4.61
CA SER A 45 6.67 -5.71 -5.75
C SER A 45 6.27 -7.15 -5.42
N GLY A 46 6.06 -7.99 -6.44
CA GLY A 46 5.68 -9.41 -6.23
C GLY A 46 4.23 -9.59 -5.78
N ILE A 47 3.32 -8.79 -6.34
CA ILE A 47 1.93 -8.67 -5.90
C ILE A 47 0.99 -9.71 -6.53
N LEU A 48 1.40 -10.31 -7.66
CA LEU A 48 0.61 -11.30 -8.38
C LEU A 48 0.94 -12.72 -7.92
N SER A 49 -0.07 -13.59 -7.85
CA SER A 49 0.17 -15.03 -7.69
C SER A 49 0.90 -15.60 -8.91
N ASN A 50 1.53 -16.77 -8.78
CA ASN A 50 2.23 -17.41 -9.89
C ASN A 50 1.32 -17.61 -11.11
N LEU A 51 0.07 -18.04 -10.89
CA LEU A 51 -0.92 -18.17 -11.96
C LEU A 51 -1.16 -16.83 -12.68
N SER A 52 -1.27 -15.75 -11.90
CA SER A 52 -1.55 -14.42 -12.45
C SER A 52 -0.35 -13.86 -13.23
N GLU A 53 0.88 -14.18 -12.80
CA GLU A 53 2.08 -13.84 -13.56
C GLU A 53 2.13 -14.59 -14.90
N ILE A 54 1.78 -15.88 -14.91
CA ILE A 54 1.69 -16.68 -16.15
C ILE A 54 0.64 -16.07 -17.09
N LEU A 55 -0.56 -15.76 -16.57
CA LEU A 55 -1.63 -15.17 -17.39
C LEU A 55 -1.21 -13.84 -18.02
N VAL A 56 -0.54 -12.96 -17.27
CA VAL A 56 -0.01 -11.70 -17.84
C VAL A 56 1.07 -11.98 -18.89
N GLY A 57 1.97 -12.94 -18.64
CA GLY A 57 3.03 -13.33 -19.57
C GLY A 57 2.50 -13.90 -20.90
N GLU A 58 1.39 -14.63 -20.85
CA GLU A 58 0.70 -15.19 -22.03
C GLU A 58 -0.24 -14.19 -22.72
N GLY A 59 -0.27 -12.92 -22.27
CA GLY A 59 -1.11 -11.88 -22.87
C GLY A 59 -2.58 -11.88 -22.42
N ALA A 60 -2.94 -12.70 -21.43
CA ALA A 60 -4.27 -12.72 -20.81
C ALA A 60 -4.38 -11.67 -19.66
N ASP A 61 -3.77 -10.50 -19.83
CA ASP A 61 -3.63 -9.52 -18.75
C ASP A 61 -4.96 -8.86 -18.34
N GLU A 62 -5.96 -8.85 -19.22
CA GLU A 62 -7.30 -8.32 -18.93
C GLU A 62 -8.06 -9.16 -17.89
N VAL A 63 -7.95 -10.49 -17.95
CA VAL A 63 -8.54 -11.39 -16.92
C VAL A 63 -7.98 -11.06 -15.54
N VAL A 64 -6.69 -10.76 -15.50
CA VAL A 64 -5.99 -10.42 -14.26
C VAL A 64 -6.44 -9.05 -13.74
N LYS A 65 -6.59 -8.06 -14.63
CA LYS A 65 -7.13 -6.74 -14.28
C LYS A 65 -8.56 -6.83 -13.76
N ASP A 66 -9.38 -7.69 -14.32
CA ASP A 66 -10.78 -7.83 -13.96
C ASP A 66 -10.96 -8.28 -12.52
N TYR A 67 -10.28 -9.35 -12.11
CA TYR A 67 -10.38 -9.78 -10.72
C TYR A 67 -9.66 -8.79 -9.79
N TRP A 68 -8.57 -8.13 -10.22
CA TRP A 68 -7.92 -7.08 -9.42
C TRP A 68 -8.82 -5.88 -9.18
N ARG A 69 -9.64 -5.49 -10.15
CA ARG A 69 -10.66 -4.44 -10.00
C ARG A 69 -11.65 -4.78 -8.89
N ILE A 70 -11.99 -6.06 -8.72
CA ILE A 70 -12.85 -6.54 -7.65
C ILE A 70 -12.11 -6.59 -6.32
N MET A 71 -10.86 -7.09 -6.30
CA MET A 71 -10.08 -7.25 -5.07
C MET A 71 -9.55 -5.94 -4.49
N LYS A 72 -9.20 -4.97 -5.35
CA LYS A 72 -8.54 -3.73 -4.95
C LYS A 72 -9.32 -2.96 -3.87
N PRO A 73 -10.65 -2.74 -3.98
CA PRO A 73 -11.40 -2.06 -2.92
C PRO A 73 -11.31 -2.73 -1.54
N HIS A 74 -11.26 -4.07 -1.50
CA HIS A 74 -11.10 -4.82 -0.24
C HIS A 74 -9.70 -4.65 0.35
N LEU A 75 -8.68 -4.76 -0.50
CA LEU A 75 -7.29 -4.51 -0.14
C LEU A 75 -7.09 -3.08 0.38
N GLU A 76 -7.62 -2.09 -0.33
CA GLU A 76 -7.54 -0.68 0.03
C GLU A 76 -8.23 -0.42 1.37
N LYS A 77 -9.47 -0.88 1.53
CA LYS A 77 -10.21 -0.68 2.79
C LYS A 77 -9.44 -1.23 3.99
N GLN A 78 -9.01 -2.49 3.91
CA GLN A 78 -8.27 -3.11 5.00
C GLN A 78 -6.94 -2.39 5.26
N PHE A 79 -6.21 -2.03 4.20
CA PHE A 79 -4.96 -1.30 4.34
C PHE A 79 -5.17 0.05 5.03
N LEU A 80 -6.17 0.84 4.64
CA LEU A 80 -6.43 2.16 5.21
C LEU A 80 -6.80 2.09 6.70
N ASP A 81 -7.68 1.16 7.06
CA ASP A 81 -8.12 0.95 8.46
C ASP A 81 -6.94 0.62 9.38
N GLU A 82 -6.00 -0.17 8.89
CA GLU A 82 -4.82 -0.59 9.65
C GLU A 82 -3.68 0.44 9.57
N ALA A 83 -3.51 1.12 8.44
CA ALA A 83 -2.51 2.18 8.27
C ALA A 83 -2.80 3.36 9.20
N TYR A 84 -4.07 3.74 9.41
CA TYR A 84 -4.43 4.76 10.39
C TYR A 84 -3.96 4.42 11.81
N LYS A 85 -4.07 3.15 12.21
CA LYS A 85 -3.62 2.69 13.53
C LYS A 85 -2.09 2.75 13.67
N VAL A 86 -1.36 2.48 12.60
CA VAL A 86 0.11 2.52 12.58
C VAL A 86 0.64 3.96 12.53
N VAL A 87 0.01 4.81 11.71
CA VAL A 87 0.46 6.19 11.47
C VAL A 87 -0.01 7.12 12.59
N GLY A 88 -1.17 6.86 13.20
CA GLY A 88 -1.73 7.66 14.28
C GLY A 88 -2.21 9.06 13.85
N LYS A 89 -2.25 9.34 12.54
CA LYS A 89 -2.68 10.61 11.96
C LYS A 89 -3.61 10.39 10.78
N ARG A 90 -4.45 11.37 10.50
CA ARG A 90 -5.22 11.42 9.25
C ARG A 90 -4.28 11.65 8.08
N PHE A 91 -4.66 11.13 6.92
CA PHE A 91 -3.90 11.28 5.70
C PHE A 91 -4.81 11.30 4.48
N GLU A 92 -4.37 12.00 3.44
CA GLU A 92 -4.84 11.77 2.07
C GLU A 92 -4.07 10.56 1.53
N TYR A 93 -4.69 9.76 0.65
CA TYR A 93 -4.02 8.62 0.04
C TYR A 93 -4.20 8.58 -1.48
N SER A 94 -3.23 7.97 -2.15
CA SER A 94 -3.39 7.53 -3.54
C SER A 94 -2.70 6.19 -3.75
N TRP A 95 -3.21 5.42 -4.71
CA TRP A 95 -2.71 4.10 -5.05
C TRP A 95 -2.59 4.00 -6.57
N LYS A 96 -1.41 3.65 -7.06
CA LYS A 96 -1.17 3.35 -8.48
C LYS A 96 -0.45 2.03 -8.66
N ILE A 97 -0.65 1.41 -9.82
CA ILE A 97 0.10 0.25 -10.26
C ILE A 97 0.93 0.68 -11.46
N ASP A 98 2.25 0.60 -11.30
CA ASP A 98 3.22 0.88 -12.34
C ASP A 98 3.66 -0.45 -12.99
N ASN A 99 4.01 -0.40 -14.28
CA ASN A 99 4.58 -1.54 -15.02
C ASN A 99 3.72 -2.81 -15.05
N TRP A 100 2.40 -2.69 -15.25
CA TRP A 100 1.45 -3.81 -15.18
C TRP A 100 1.86 -5.06 -16.00
N LYS A 101 2.42 -4.88 -17.19
CA LYS A 101 2.79 -5.99 -18.08
C LYS A 101 4.18 -6.58 -17.81
N ASN A 102 4.99 -5.93 -16.98
CA ASN A 102 6.36 -6.34 -16.73
C ASN A 102 6.49 -7.06 -15.38
N SER A 103 7.50 -7.90 -15.25
CA SER A 103 7.82 -8.59 -14.00
C SER A 103 8.24 -7.63 -12.86
N ASN A 104 8.66 -6.41 -13.19
CA ASN A 104 8.94 -5.35 -12.23
C ASN A 104 7.69 -4.53 -11.82
N ARG A 105 6.49 -5.10 -12.01
CA ARG A 105 5.21 -4.54 -11.57
C ARG A 105 5.29 -4.09 -10.11
N THR A 106 4.92 -2.85 -9.88
CA THR A 106 5.02 -2.23 -8.55
C THR A 106 3.73 -1.50 -8.21
N ILE A 107 3.16 -1.79 -7.04
CA ILE A 107 2.17 -0.89 -6.43
C ILE A 107 2.92 0.22 -5.72
N THR A 108 2.54 1.46 -6.00
CA THR A 108 2.98 2.63 -5.25
C THR A 108 1.79 3.23 -4.50
N ILE A 109 1.89 3.27 -3.18
CA ILE A 109 0.92 3.94 -2.30
C ILE A 109 1.57 5.19 -1.73
N PHE A 110 0.87 6.32 -1.84
CA PHE A 110 1.26 7.57 -1.19
C PHE A 110 0.28 7.88 -0.07
N LEU A 111 0.80 8.19 1.12
CA LEU A 111 0.04 8.74 2.23
C LEU A 111 0.59 10.13 2.55
N LYS A 112 -0.23 11.16 2.40
CA LYS A 112 0.11 12.53 2.77
C LYS A 112 -0.57 12.86 4.09
N LEU A 113 0.24 12.92 5.14
CA LEU A 113 -0.22 13.20 6.50
C LEU A 113 -0.82 14.59 6.58
N ILE A 114 -2.01 14.66 7.17
CA ILE A 114 -2.71 15.91 7.43
C ILE A 114 -2.43 16.27 8.89
N ASP A 115 -1.95 17.49 9.14
CA ASP A 115 -1.90 17.98 10.51
C ASP A 115 -3.33 18.19 10.99
N ASN A 116 -3.66 17.61 12.15
CA ASN A 116 -4.89 17.98 12.83
C ASN A 116 -4.77 19.47 13.18
N GLY A 117 -5.38 20.34 12.38
CA GLY A 117 -5.61 21.72 12.77
C GLY A 117 -6.26 21.67 14.15
N SER A 118 -5.61 22.27 15.14
CA SER A 118 -6.22 22.44 16.46
C SER A 118 -7.56 23.12 16.22
N ILE A 119 -8.66 22.40 16.39
CA ILE A 119 -9.96 23.05 16.53
C ILE A 119 -9.85 23.79 17.86
N ARG A 120 -9.36 25.03 17.83
CA ARG A 120 -9.69 25.99 18.86
C ARG A 120 -11.21 26.05 18.83
N LYS A 121 -11.87 25.52 19.86
CA LYS A 121 -13.24 25.89 20.15
C LYS A 121 -13.27 27.42 20.12
N LYS A 122 -13.93 28.00 19.12
CA LYS A 122 -14.45 29.36 19.27
C LYS A 122 -15.51 29.22 20.36
N ASN A 123 -15.17 29.65 21.56
CA ASN A 123 -16.17 30.06 22.52
C ASN A 123 -16.67 31.40 21.98
N ASP A 124 -17.84 31.39 21.34
CA ASP A 124 -18.74 32.54 21.32
C ASP A 124 -19.88 32.20 22.32
#